data_AF-R5MSZ3-F1
#
_entry.id   AF-R5MSZ3-F1
#
_cell.length_a   1.000
_cell.length_b   1.000
_cell.length_c   1.000
_cell.angle_alpha   90.00
_cell.angle_beta   90.00
_cell.angle_gamma   90.00
#
_symmetry.space_group_name_H-M   'P 1'
#
loop_
_entity.id
_entity.type
_entity.pdbx_description
1 polymer ?
#
loop_
_entity_poly.entity_id
_entity_poly.type
_entity_poly.pdbx_seq_one_letter_code
_entity_poly.pdbx_strand_id
1 'polypeptide(L)'
;MAVKGVLKNVPLALNSFRASLKGTEWDGLLPEVTNSNIREFGQVMMQYQPIMNRFMNQLVNVWALQKIDKMYFTSPFAFSKRGMLEYGETIESVWVKIAAAHSFCSDTDPWAMLKQEKPDIAVAFMNRNREEFFKKTVNREMLRSAFYSAQSLGNFVDLVINSMYTGNEVSEMLYAMGAIVSALDNGFVKLVHVTDPTDEQSAKDFLTTMRIVSNNLLFPSENYNAAGVLNTTARESQRVFITPKADAVTSVQALAYAFHMDEAQILGRITVIPEIPNHPEIVAIVADDDWLNIYDQLFETSDFFNAEKLYWNYWLHVWQIYFTSPFHNAVALTTEAVSEYTAVTITGEASIAKGAQSKYTAATTPVNGGVIFSLEGAEATSTRIVSSDSKSATIEVSPNETSKSLTLKAVVAGQTSVQTTKAVTITG
;
A
#
# COMPACT_ATOMS: atom_id res chain seq x y z
N MET A 1 38.12 -7.68 32.61
CA MET A 1 38.22 -9.16 32.63
C MET A 1 37.65 -9.80 33.92
N ALA A 2 36.70 -9.16 34.63
CA ALA A 2 36.21 -9.62 35.95
C ALA A 2 34.80 -10.25 35.96
N VAL A 3 34.10 -10.31 34.81
CA VAL A 3 32.72 -10.83 34.74
C VAL A 3 32.66 -12.35 34.56
N LYS A 4 33.75 -12.99 34.12
CA LYS A 4 33.84 -14.46 34.01
C LYS A 4 34.01 -15.18 35.37
N GLY A 5 34.41 -14.47 36.42
CA GLY A 5 34.62 -15.04 37.76
C GLY A 5 33.33 -15.23 38.57
N VAL A 6 32.34 -14.34 38.38
CA VAL A 6 31.08 -14.39 39.13
C VAL A 6 30.18 -15.54 38.67
N LEU A 7 30.25 -15.93 37.39
CA LEU A 7 29.47 -17.04 36.84
C LEU A 7 29.87 -18.43 37.35
N LYS A 8 31.11 -18.61 37.87
CA LYS A 8 31.55 -19.88 38.47
C LYS A 8 30.95 -20.13 39.86
N ASN A 9 30.46 -19.08 40.54
CA ASN A 9 29.92 -19.18 41.89
C ASN A 9 28.39 -19.33 41.92
N VAL A 10 27.70 -19.08 40.81
CA VAL A 10 26.25 -19.25 40.71
C VAL A 10 25.83 -20.73 40.86
N PRO A 11 26.45 -21.72 40.20
CA PRO A 11 26.12 -23.13 40.41
C PRO A 11 26.38 -23.59 41.85
N LEU A 12 27.46 -23.11 42.46
CA LEU A 12 27.80 -23.42 43.86
C LEU A 12 26.83 -22.75 44.84
N ALA A 13 26.39 -21.52 44.58
CA ALA A 13 25.40 -20.80 45.38
C ALA A 13 23.98 -21.40 45.28
N LEU A 14 23.58 -21.86 44.09
CA LEU A 14 22.31 -22.55 43.88
C LEU A 14 22.31 -23.96 44.48
N ASN A 15 23.44 -24.67 44.40
CA ASN A 15 23.59 -25.97 45.07
C ASN A 15 23.70 -25.83 46.59
N SER A 16 24.33 -24.77 47.10
CA SER A 16 24.35 -24.47 48.54
C SER A 16 22.98 -24.00 49.04
N PHE A 17 22.24 -23.23 48.22
CA PHE A 17 20.83 -22.90 48.49
C PHE A 17 19.97 -24.17 48.51
N ARG A 18 20.08 -25.06 47.52
CA ARG A 18 19.38 -26.35 47.53
C ARG A 18 19.76 -27.22 48.72
N ALA A 19 21.04 -27.24 49.09
CA ALA A 19 21.50 -27.94 50.29
C ALA A 19 20.91 -27.34 51.58
N SER A 20 20.72 -26.01 51.63
CA SER A 20 20.02 -25.33 52.73
C SER A 20 18.51 -25.58 52.75
N LEU A 21 17.93 -26.00 51.62
CA LEU A 21 16.52 -26.36 51.50
C LEU A 21 16.25 -27.85 51.78
N LYS A 22 17.28 -28.69 51.86
CA LYS A 22 17.12 -30.12 52.23
C LYS A 22 16.53 -30.23 53.64
N GLY A 23 15.42 -30.95 53.75
CA GLY A 23 14.67 -31.07 55.01
C GLY A 23 13.74 -29.89 55.34
N THR A 24 13.57 -28.95 54.41
CA THR A 24 12.55 -27.88 54.48
C THR A 24 11.39 -28.18 53.52
N GLU A 25 10.28 -27.44 53.65
CA GLU A 25 9.08 -27.53 52.78
C GLU A 25 9.36 -27.25 51.28
N TRP A 26 10.58 -26.84 50.93
CA TRP A 26 10.99 -26.52 49.57
C TRP A 26 11.86 -27.61 48.90
N ASP A 27 12.09 -28.74 49.57
CA ASP A 27 12.92 -29.83 49.06
C ASP A 27 12.29 -30.49 47.81
N GLY A 28 13.08 -30.64 46.74
CA GLY A 28 12.64 -31.28 45.49
C GLY A 28 11.90 -30.42 44.46
N LEU A 29 11.59 -29.16 44.76
CA LEU A 29 10.91 -28.25 43.80
C LEU A 29 11.84 -27.62 42.75
N LEU A 30 13.15 -27.66 42.99
CA LEU A 30 14.14 -27.11 42.07
C LEU A 30 14.74 -28.24 41.22
N PRO A 31 14.71 -28.15 39.87
CA PRO A 31 15.33 -29.13 39.00
C PRO A 31 16.85 -29.23 39.26
N GLU A 32 17.46 -30.37 38.92
CA GLU A 32 18.90 -30.56 39.12
C GLU A 32 19.70 -29.50 38.37
N VAL A 33 20.49 -28.72 39.12
CA VAL A 33 21.31 -27.63 38.58
C VAL A 33 22.54 -28.23 37.93
N THR A 34 22.39 -28.66 36.68
CA THR A 34 23.50 -28.90 35.76
C THR A 34 23.93 -27.57 35.13
N ASN A 35 25.18 -27.45 34.65
CA ASN A 35 25.69 -26.22 34.03
C ASN A 35 24.85 -25.74 32.81
N SER A 36 23.96 -26.58 32.29
CA SER A 36 22.98 -26.30 31.22
C SER A 36 21.64 -25.72 31.70
N ASN A 37 21.18 -26.01 32.93
CA ASN A 37 19.82 -25.69 33.41
C ASN A 37 19.69 -24.33 34.10
N ILE A 38 20.78 -23.57 34.26
CA ILE A 38 20.73 -22.21 34.86
C ILE A 38 19.88 -21.25 34.02
N ARG A 39 19.66 -21.55 32.72
CA ARG A 39 18.76 -20.80 31.85
C ARG A 39 17.27 -21.09 32.08
N GLU A 40 16.89 -22.16 32.79
CA GLU A 40 15.48 -22.53 32.99
C GLU A 40 14.76 -21.67 34.04
N PHE A 41 15.50 -20.95 34.88
CA PHE A 41 14.94 -20.18 36.01
C PHE A 41 14.24 -18.85 35.61
N GLY A 42 13.98 -18.65 34.33
CA GLY A 42 13.19 -17.54 33.79
C GLY A 42 12.58 -17.85 32.42
N GLN A 43 12.53 -19.12 32.02
CA GLN A 43 11.89 -19.50 30.77
C GLN A 43 10.38 -19.49 30.94
N VAL A 44 9.69 -18.81 30.03
CA VAL A 44 8.24 -18.88 29.91
C VAL A 44 7.87 -20.32 29.55
N MET A 45 7.13 -20.99 30.43
CA MET A 45 6.62 -22.33 30.16
C MET A 45 5.48 -22.25 29.15
N MET A 46 5.65 -22.86 27.97
CA MET A 46 4.62 -22.89 26.91
C MET A 46 3.54 -23.95 27.18
N GLN A 47 3.84 -24.94 28.02
CA GLN A 47 2.90 -25.98 28.44
C GLN A 47 2.77 -25.95 29.96
N TYR A 48 1.54 -25.77 30.44
CA TYR A 48 1.27 -25.74 31.88
C TYR A 48 1.27 -27.17 32.46
N GLN A 49 2.01 -27.36 33.54
CA GLN A 49 1.98 -28.57 34.37
C GLN A 49 1.46 -28.19 35.77
N PRO A 50 0.43 -28.86 36.30
CA PRO A 50 -0.11 -28.53 37.62
C PRO A 50 0.95 -28.72 38.72
N ILE A 51 1.24 -27.66 39.46
CA ILE A 51 2.17 -27.71 40.61
C ILE A 51 1.35 -27.94 41.87
N MET A 52 1.71 -28.97 42.65
CA MET A 52 1.04 -29.25 43.93
C MET A 52 1.36 -28.19 44.98
N ASN A 53 0.42 -27.96 45.89
CA ASN A 53 0.58 -27.04 46.99
C ASN A 53 1.64 -27.56 47.95
N ARG A 54 2.47 -26.63 48.41
CA ARG A 54 3.71 -26.95 49.12
C ARG A 54 3.47 -27.33 50.59
N PHE A 55 2.37 -26.87 51.18
CA PHE A 55 1.95 -27.25 52.54
C PHE A 55 1.03 -28.48 52.52
N MET A 56 0.11 -28.54 51.55
CA MET A 56 -0.84 -29.64 51.40
C MET A 56 -0.66 -30.30 50.03
N ASN A 57 0.11 -31.38 49.95
CA ASN A 57 0.42 -32.07 48.68
C ASN A 57 -0.81 -32.63 47.93
N GLN A 58 -1.98 -32.66 48.57
CA GLN A 58 -3.27 -33.05 47.97
C GLN A 58 -3.96 -31.91 47.19
N LEU A 59 -3.55 -30.65 47.42
CA LEU A 59 -4.14 -29.49 46.77
C LEU A 59 -3.27 -29.05 45.58
N VAL A 60 -3.91 -28.58 44.50
CA VAL A 60 -3.21 -28.02 43.33
C VAL A 60 -3.10 -26.51 43.49
N ASN A 61 -1.94 -25.93 43.14
CA ASN A 61 -1.82 -24.48 43.07
C ASN A 61 -2.59 -23.93 41.87
N VAL A 62 -3.57 -23.09 42.15
CA VAL A 62 -4.33 -22.35 41.14
C VAL A 62 -3.46 -21.24 40.53
N TRP A 63 -3.66 -20.93 39.25
CA TRP A 63 -3.02 -19.76 38.65
C TRP A 63 -3.61 -18.47 39.23
N ALA A 64 -2.74 -17.49 39.53
CA ALA A 64 -3.11 -16.30 40.29
C ALA A 64 -3.80 -15.21 39.44
N LEU A 65 -3.40 -15.05 38.18
CA LEU A 65 -3.91 -14.01 37.28
C LEU A 65 -3.84 -14.50 35.83
N GLN A 66 -4.87 -14.20 35.05
CA GLN A 66 -4.83 -14.34 33.60
C GLN A 66 -4.60 -12.94 33.00
N LYS A 67 -3.44 -12.76 32.34
CA LYS A 67 -3.14 -11.55 31.56
C LYS A 67 -3.52 -11.81 30.11
N ILE A 68 -4.38 -10.97 29.55
CA ILE A 68 -4.76 -11.03 28.13
C ILE A 68 -4.15 -9.81 27.46
N ASP A 69 -3.14 -10.04 26.62
CA ASP A 69 -2.48 -9.00 25.84
C ASP A 69 -3.20 -8.80 24.49
N LYS A 70 -3.24 -7.55 24.02
CA LYS A 70 -3.85 -7.16 22.74
C LYS A 70 -2.95 -6.19 21.99
N MET A 71 -2.99 -6.27 20.66
CA MET A 71 -2.36 -5.30 19.77
C MET A 71 -3.42 -4.34 19.27
N TYR A 72 -3.14 -3.04 19.34
CA TYR A 72 -3.86 -2.02 18.59
C TYR A 72 -2.98 -1.55 17.45
N PHE A 73 -3.54 -1.51 16.26
CA PHE A 73 -2.88 -1.01 15.06
C PHE A 73 -3.85 -0.08 14.36
N THR A 74 -3.34 1.06 13.92
CA THR A 74 -4.09 2.05 13.12
C THR A 74 -3.34 2.19 11.81
N SER A 75 -4.04 2.07 10.69
CA SER A 75 -3.43 2.21 9.37
C SER A 75 -2.82 3.62 9.20
N PRO A 76 -1.56 3.73 8.72
CA PRO A 76 -0.94 5.02 8.41
C PRO A 76 -1.61 5.72 7.21
N PHE A 77 -2.44 5.00 6.44
CA PHE A 77 -3.13 5.50 5.24
C PHE A 77 -4.53 6.03 5.52
N ALA A 78 -4.92 6.21 6.79
CA ALA A 78 -6.24 6.73 7.15
C ALA A 78 -6.54 8.11 6.52
N PHE A 79 -5.53 8.93 6.22
CA PHE A 79 -5.70 10.22 5.52
C PHE A 79 -6.24 10.08 4.09
N SER A 80 -6.03 8.92 3.46
CA SER A 80 -6.40 8.66 2.06
C SER A 80 -7.88 8.26 1.92
N LYS A 81 -8.59 8.04 3.04
CA LYS A 81 -10.02 7.75 3.03
C LYS A 81 -10.83 8.95 2.58
N ARG A 82 -11.62 8.78 1.53
CA ARG A 82 -12.48 9.82 0.93
C ARG A 82 -13.95 9.71 1.33
N GLY A 83 -14.28 8.71 2.14
CA GLY A 83 -15.62 8.49 2.67
C GLY A 83 -16.26 7.23 2.10
N MET A 84 -17.57 7.13 2.29
CA MET A 84 -18.36 5.95 1.93
C MET A 84 -19.19 6.21 0.67
N LEU A 85 -19.18 5.24 -0.24
CA LEU A 85 -20.01 5.17 -1.44
C LEU A 85 -21.15 4.19 -1.18
N GLU A 86 -22.37 4.70 -1.04
CA GLU A 86 -23.55 3.86 -0.78
C GLU A 86 -23.98 3.02 -2.00
N TYR A 87 -23.72 3.53 -3.21
CA TYR A 87 -24.16 2.92 -4.47
C TYR A 87 -23.10 3.04 -5.56
N GLY A 88 -23.17 2.13 -6.53
CA GLY A 88 -22.24 2.06 -7.67
C GLY A 88 -21.01 1.21 -7.38
N GLU A 89 -20.42 0.61 -8.43
CA GLU A 89 -19.23 -0.24 -8.33
C GLU A 89 -17.97 0.44 -8.89
N THR A 90 -18.16 1.35 -9.85
CA THR A 90 -17.09 2.01 -10.59
C THR A 90 -17.08 3.49 -10.30
N ILE A 91 -15.89 4.04 -10.02
CA ILE A 91 -15.64 5.48 -9.96
C ILE A 91 -15.09 5.93 -11.31
N GLU A 92 -15.67 6.98 -11.86
CA GLU A 92 -15.17 7.67 -13.05
C GLU A 92 -14.50 8.98 -12.61
N SER A 93 -13.22 9.10 -12.90
CA SER A 93 -12.46 10.33 -12.70
C SER A 93 -12.25 11.02 -14.04
N VAL A 94 -12.71 12.26 -14.16
CA VAL A 94 -12.63 13.07 -15.39
C VAL A 94 -11.75 14.28 -15.13
N TRP A 95 -10.76 14.48 -16.00
CA TRP A 95 -9.87 15.65 -15.99
C TRP A 95 -10.05 16.47 -17.26
N VAL A 96 -10.30 17.77 -17.11
CA VAL A 96 -10.39 18.71 -18.24
C VAL A 96 -9.03 19.33 -18.45
N LYS A 97 -8.46 19.19 -19.66
CA LYS A 97 -7.16 19.79 -19.97
C LYS A 97 -7.31 21.29 -20.21
N ILE A 98 -6.22 22.02 -19.97
CA ILE A 98 -6.16 23.47 -20.21
C ILE A 98 -6.20 23.72 -21.73
N ALA A 99 -6.97 24.73 -22.14
CA ALA A 99 -7.10 25.10 -23.54
C ALA A 99 -5.79 25.68 -24.11
N ALA A 100 -5.48 25.34 -25.36
CA ALA A 100 -4.36 25.92 -26.07
C ALA A 100 -4.66 27.37 -26.48
N ALA A 101 -3.66 28.25 -26.38
CA ALA A 101 -3.82 29.63 -26.83
C ALA A 101 -3.74 29.71 -28.35
N HIS A 102 -4.73 30.35 -28.97
CA HIS A 102 -4.70 30.71 -30.38
C HIS A 102 -4.06 32.08 -30.59
N SER A 103 -3.27 32.24 -31.65
CA SER A 103 -2.72 33.54 -32.01
C SER A 103 -3.81 34.44 -32.60
N PHE A 104 -3.83 35.71 -32.22
CA PHE A 104 -4.81 36.66 -32.74
C PHE A 104 -4.67 36.78 -34.27
N CYS A 105 -5.77 36.60 -35.00
CA CYS A 105 -5.85 36.62 -36.47
C CYS A 105 -5.04 35.55 -37.22
N SER A 106 -4.72 34.41 -36.61
CA SER A 106 -4.06 33.29 -37.33
C SER A 106 -4.96 32.62 -38.36
N ASP A 107 -6.28 32.66 -38.15
CA ASP A 107 -7.24 32.06 -39.06
C ASP A 107 -7.58 32.99 -40.22
N THR A 108 -7.23 32.56 -41.43
CA THR A 108 -7.57 33.23 -42.69
C THR A 108 -8.96 32.87 -43.22
N ASP A 109 -9.64 31.94 -42.57
CA ASP A 109 -10.95 31.45 -42.95
C ASP A 109 -12.06 32.37 -42.43
N PRO A 110 -12.89 32.99 -43.30
CA PRO A 110 -14.01 33.85 -42.90
C PRO A 110 -15.01 33.16 -41.96
N TRP A 111 -15.09 31.82 -42.00
CA TRP A 111 -16.01 31.03 -41.19
C TRP A 111 -15.37 30.41 -39.94
N ALA A 112 -14.13 30.77 -39.60
CA ALA A 112 -13.44 30.24 -38.42
C ALA A 112 -14.23 30.42 -37.11
N MET A 113 -15.03 31.49 -37.00
CA MET A 113 -15.92 31.73 -35.85
C MET A 113 -16.98 30.64 -35.63
N LEU A 114 -17.36 29.90 -36.68
CA LEU A 114 -18.35 28.83 -36.59
C LEU A 114 -17.74 27.44 -36.33
N LYS A 115 -16.40 27.34 -36.33
CA LYS A 115 -15.72 26.09 -36.02
C LYS A 115 -15.88 25.77 -34.54
N GLN A 116 -16.27 24.54 -34.25
CA GLN A 116 -16.41 24.05 -32.89
C GLN A 116 -15.11 23.39 -32.47
N GLU A 117 -14.52 23.84 -31.38
CA GLU A 117 -13.39 23.18 -30.71
C GLU A 117 -13.92 22.37 -29.53
N LYS A 118 -13.72 21.04 -29.57
CA LYS A 118 -14.17 20.16 -28.49
C LYS A 118 -13.18 20.28 -27.33
N PRO A 119 -13.65 20.39 -26.07
CA PRO A 119 -12.77 20.32 -24.90
C PRO A 119 -12.04 18.98 -24.87
N ASP A 120 -10.73 19.02 -24.60
CA ASP A 120 -9.93 17.81 -24.39
C ASP A 120 -10.10 17.34 -22.94
N ILE A 121 -10.57 16.10 -22.78
CA ILE A 121 -10.79 15.46 -21.49
C ILE A 121 -9.99 14.16 -21.42
N ALA A 122 -9.45 13.87 -20.24
CA ALA A 122 -8.89 12.57 -19.91
C ALA A 122 -9.78 11.89 -18.87
N VAL A 123 -10.03 10.60 -19.04
CA VAL A 123 -10.93 9.83 -18.15
C VAL A 123 -10.21 8.60 -17.64
N ALA A 124 -10.42 8.27 -16.38
CA ALA A 124 -9.93 7.04 -15.74
C ALA A 124 -11.07 6.35 -14.98
N PHE A 125 -11.13 5.02 -15.07
CA PHE A 125 -12.16 4.20 -14.43
C PHE A 125 -11.57 3.31 -13.36
N MET A 126 -12.28 3.15 -12.24
CA MET A 126 -11.81 2.45 -11.06
C MET A 126 -12.90 1.54 -10.53
N ASN A 127 -12.70 0.23 -10.60
CA ASN A 127 -13.66 -0.74 -10.08
C ASN A 127 -13.32 -1.13 -8.64
N ARG A 128 -14.31 -1.68 -7.93
CA ARG A 128 -14.08 -2.32 -6.64
C ARG A 128 -13.03 -3.42 -6.74
N ASN A 129 -12.07 -3.39 -5.81
CA ASN A 129 -10.93 -4.31 -5.80
C ASN A 129 -10.73 -5.03 -4.45
N ARG A 130 -11.42 -4.62 -3.38
CA ARG A 130 -11.45 -5.35 -2.11
C ARG A 130 -12.88 -5.78 -1.79
N GLU A 131 -13.07 -7.09 -1.68
CA GLU A 131 -14.28 -7.73 -1.19
C GLU A 131 -13.90 -8.88 -0.26
N GLU A 132 -13.86 -8.62 1.05
CA GLU A 132 -13.49 -9.67 2.00
C GLU A 132 -14.31 -9.61 3.28
N PHE A 133 -14.19 -10.66 4.10
CA PHE A 133 -14.79 -10.70 5.41
C PHE A 133 -13.87 -11.37 6.43
N PHE A 134 -13.90 -10.89 7.66
CA PHE A 134 -13.20 -11.49 8.80
C PHE A 134 -14.18 -12.30 9.63
N LYS A 135 -13.90 -13.59 9.82
CA LYS A 135 -14.76 -14.49 10.60
C LYS A 135 -14.08 -14.97 11.87
N LYS A 136 -14.82 -14.92 12.99
CA LYS A 136 -14.43 -15.58 14.25
C LYS A 136 -15.60 -16.36 14.83
N THR A 137 -15.30 -17.52 15.39
CA THR A 137 -16.29 -18.37 16.08
C THR A 137 -15.98 -18.37 17.57
N VAL A 138 -16.99 -18.14 18.39
CA VAL A 138 -16.89 -18.12 19.84
C VAL A 138 -17.87 -19.12 20.43
N ASN A 139 -17.34 -20.16 21.08
CA ASN A 139 -18.13 -21.08 21.90
C ASN A 139 -18.00 -20.69 23.37
N ARG A 140 -18.98 -19.94 23.88
CA ARG A 140 -18.94 -19.44 25.26
C ARG A 140 -19.03 -20.57 26.28
N GLU A 141 -19.83 -21.59 26.01
CA GLU A 141 -20.05 -22.70 26.94
C GLU A 141 -18.79 -23.54 27.17
N MET A 142 -18.06 -23.84 26.09
CA MET A 142 -16.76 -24.51 26.21
C MET A 142 -15.68 -23.63 26.85
N LEU A 143 -15.73 -22.31 26.63
CA LEU A 143 -14.74 -21.39 27.21
C LEU A 143 -14.95 -21.15 28.72
N ARG A 144 -16.15 -21.39 29.28
CA ARG A 144 -16.41 -21.18 30.72
C ARG A 144 -15.42 -21.89 31.64
N SER A 145 -14.95 -23.08 31.29
CA SER A 145 -14.00 -23.84 32.12
C SER A 145 -12.60 -23.23 32.19
N ALA A 146 -12.27 -22.29 31.29
CA ALA A 146 -10.97 -21.63 31.24
C ALA A 146 -10.90 -20.33 32.06
N PHE A 147 -12.03 -19.82 32.57
CA PHE A 147 -12.10 -18.53 33.26
C PHE A 147 -12.77 -18.67 34.64
N TYR A 148 -12.26 -17.93 35.64
CA TYR A 148 -12.84 -17.90 36.99
C TYR A 148 -14.07 -16.99 37.13
N SER A 149 -14.29 -16.07 36.19
CA SER A 149 -15.38 -15.10 36.25
C SER A 149 -16.04 -14.90 34.88
N ALA A 150 -17.34 -14.64 34.90
CA ALA A 150 -18.09 -14.30 33.69
C ALA A 150 -17.58 -12.99 33.05
N GLN A 151 -17.09 -12.05 33.85
CA GLN A 151 -16.52 -10.79 33.36
C GLN A 151 -15.23 -11.02 32.56
N SER A 152 -14.32 -11.86 33.05
CA SER A 152 -13.07 -12.19 32.34
C SER A 152 -13.35 -12.90 31.02
N LEU A 153 -14.35 -13.80 31.01
CA LEU A 153 -14.82 -14.44 29.79
C LEU A 153 -15.41 -13.42 28.81
N GLY A 154 -16.26 -12.50 29.28
CA GLY A 154 -16.83 -11.42 28.46
C GLY A 154 -15.75 -10.55 27.82
N ASN A 155 -14.79 -10.07 28.62
CA ASN A 155 -13.66 -9.28 28.15
C ASN A 155 -12.84 -10.03 27.08
N PHE A 156 -12.64 -11.34 27.25
CA PHE A 156 -11.94 -12.14 26.24
C PHE A 156 -12.73 -12.23 24.92
N VAL A 157 -14.04 -12.43 24.98
CA VAL A 157 -14.90 -12.45 23.79
C VAL A 157 -14.85 -11.11 23.05
N ASP A 158 -14.92 -9.99 23.77
CA ASP A 158 -14.81 -8.66 23.18
C ASP A 158 -13.45 -8.47 22.48
N LEU A 159 -12.37 -9.03 23.04
CA LEU A 159 -11.06 -8.99 22.40
C LEU A 159 -10.97 -9.85 21.15
N VAL A 160 -11.63 -11.01 21.13
CA VAL A 160 -11.75 -11.82 19.91
C VAL A 160 -12.50 -11.04 18.82
N ILE A 161 -13.56 -10.31 19.17
CA ILE A 161 -14.29 -9.45 18.22
C ILE A 161 -13.42 -8.29 17.76
N ASN A 162 -12.76 -7.58 18.68
CA ASN A 162 -11.84 -6.48 18.38
C ASN A 162 -10.67 -6.91 17.47
N SER A 163 -10.23 -8.17 17.55
CA SER A 163 -9.20 -8.70 16.65
C SER A 163 -9.60 -8.67 15.18
N MET A 164 -10.90 -8.69 14.85
CA MET A 164 -11.39 -8.56 13.48
C MET A 164 -11.19 -7.13 12.96
N TYR A 165 -11.44 -6.12 13.79
CA TYR A 165 -11.20 -4.72 13.46
C TYR A 165 -9.69 -4.42 13.30
N THR A 166 -8.85 -4.95 14.20
CA THR A 166 -7.39 -4.85 14.04
C THR A 166 -6.90 -5.59 12.80
N GLY A 167 -7.49 -6.74 12.48
CA GLY A 167 -7.23 -7.46 11.23
C GLY A 167 -7.56 -6.61 10.00
N ASN A 168 -8.69 -5.90 10.02
CA ASN A 168 -9.07 -4.97 8.97
C ASN A 168 -8.05 -3.84 8.79
N GLU A 169 -7.59 -3.20 9.87
CA GLU A 169 -6.60 -2.11 9.79
C GLU A 169 -5.27 -2.58 9.18
N VAL A 170 -4.83 -3.80 9.52
CA VAL A 170 -3.62 -4.40 8.92
C VAL A 170 -3.83 -4.71 7.44
N SER A 171 -4.95 -5.34 7.08
CA SER A 171 -5.29 -5.60 5.68
C SER A 171 -5.37 -4.31 4.88
N GLU A 172 -5.98 -3.25 5.43
CA GLU A 172 -6.11 -1.97 4.76
C GLU A 172 -4.75 -1.36 4.41
N MET A 173 -3.79 -1.42 5.34
CA MET A 173 -2.42 -1.01 5.07
C MET A 173 -1.79 -1.83 3.93
N LEU A 174 -2.01 -3.15 3.90
CA LEU A 174 -1.47 -4.02 2.85
C LEU A 174 -2.10 -3.73 1.48
N TYR A 175 -3.41 -3.51 1.40
CA TYR A 175 -4.08 -3.14 0.15
C TYR A 175 -3.66 -1.74 -0.33
N ALA A 176 -3.50 -0.76 0.56
CA ALA A 176 -2.96 0.55 0.22
C ALA A 176 -1.53 0.44 -0.34
N MET A 177 -0.68 -0.38 0.29
CA MET A 177 0.64 -0.68 -0.24
C MET A 177 0.57 -1.40 -1.59
N GLY A 178 -0.35 -2.34 -1.77
CA GLY A 178 -0.59 -3.03 -3.04
C GLY A 178 -0.98 -2.08 -4.17
N ALA A 179 -1.76 -1.04 -3.88
CA ALA A 179 -2.10 0.01 -4.85
C ALA A 179 -0.86 0.82 -5.27
N ILE A 180 0.01 1.18 -4.31
CA ILE A 180 1.28 1.87 -4.59
C ILE A 180 2.21 0.98 -5.45
N VAL A 181 2.39 -0.28 -5.07
CA VAL A 181 3.19 -1.25 -5.84
C VAL A 181 2.63 -1.41 -7.25
N SER A 182 1.31 -1.54 -7.39
CA SER A 182 0.68 -1.63 -8.71
C SER A 182 0.96 -0.39 -9.55
N ALA A 183 0.94 0.81 -8.98
CA ALA A 183 1.27 2.04 -9.71
C ALA A 183 2.74 2.07 -10.17
N LEU A 184 3.66 1.53 -9.37
CA LEU A 184 5.08 1.42 -9.69
C LEU A 184 5.34 0.38 -10.79
N ASP A 185 4.80 -0.83 -10.63
CA ASP A 185 4.90 -1.93 -11.60
C ASP A 185 4.32 -1.55 -12.98
N ASN A 186 3.25 -0.74 -12.96
CA ASN A 186 2.61 -0.22 -14.16
C ASN A 186 3.33 1.00 -14.74
N GLY A 187 4.39 1.51 -14.12
CA GLY A 187 5.13 2.67 -14.60
C GLY A 187 4.33 3.97 -14.58
N PHE A 188 3.33 4.09 -13.70
CA PHE A 188 2.48 5.29 -13.54
C PHE A 188 3.06 6.33 -12.58
N VAL A 189 4.20 6.03 -11.96
CA VAL A 189 4.93 6.94 -11.09
C VAL A 189 6.25 7.32 -11.75
N LYS A 190 6.58 8.62 -11.75
CA LYS A 190 7.86 9.08 -12.30
C LYS A 190 8.99 8.68 -11.35
N LEU A 191 10.00 7.96 -11.85
CA LEU A 191 11.20 7.62 -11.09
C LEU A 191 12.24 8.74 -11.19
N VAL A 192 12.88 9.05 -10.06
CA VAL A 192 14.03 9.96 -9.98
C VAL A 192 15.14 9.24 -9.22
N HIS A 193 16.33 9.21 -9.81
CA HIS A 193 17.48 8.58 -9.19
C HIS A 193 17.98 9.40 -7.99
N VAL A 194 18.33 8.72 -6.91
CA VAL A 194 18.96 9.29 -5.72
C VAL A 194 20.03 8.35 -5.18
N THR A 195 21.08 8.89 -4.59
CA THR A 195 22.07 8.09 -3.86
C THR A 195 21.44 7.54 -2.57
N ASP A 196 21.64 6.26 -2.25
CA ASP A 196 21.16 5.67 -0.98
C ASP A 196 21.73 6.50 0.20
N PRO A 197 20.89 7.02 1.11
CA PRO A 197 21.37 7.76 2.26
C PRO A 197 22.03 6.81 3.27
N THR A 198 23.36 6.74 3.25
CA THR A 198 24.21 6.00 4.22
C THR A 198 25.04 6.92 5.11
N ASP A 199 25.48 8.04 4.54
CA ASP A 199 26.41 9.00 5.12
C ASP A 199 25.87 10.45 5.05
N GLU A 200 26.44 11.35 5.83
CA GLU A 200 25.96 12.74 5.97
C GLU A 200 25.84 13.46 4.61
N GLN A 201 26.80 13.26 3.72
CA GLN A 201 26.77 13.85 2.37
C GLN A 201 25.60 13.29 1.55
N SER A 202 25.45 11.96 1.51
CA SER A 202 24.35 11.31 0.79
C SER A 202 22.97 11.69 1.34
N ALA A 203 22.86 11.89 2.65
CA ALA A 203 21.63 12.36 3.28
C ALA A 203 21.29 13.80 2.85
N LYS A 204 22.29 14.69 2.74
CA LYS A 204 22.09 16.06 2.22
C LYS A 204 21.71 16.08 0.75
N ASP A 205 22.33 15.23 -0.06
CA ASP A 205 22.02 15.10 -1.50
C ASP A 205 20.60 14.56 -1.70
N PHE A 206 20.19 13.59 -0.88
CA PHE A 206 18.81 13.07 -0.85
C PHE A 206 17.81 14.17 -0.50
N LEU A 207 18.03 14.92 0.58
CA LEU A 207 17.16 16.04 0.97
C LEU A 207 17.08 17.14 -0.10
N THR A 208 18.22 17.43 -0.75
CA THR A 208 18.29 18.41 -1.85
C THR A 208 17.45 17.94 -3.04
N THR A 209 17.58 16.67 -3.43
CA THR A 209 16.82 16.08 -4.54
C THR A 209 15.32 16.10 -4.24
N MET A 210 14.93 15.70 -3.03
CA MET A 210 13.54 15.74 -2.59
C MET A 210 12.96 17.16 -2.61
N ARG A 211 13.75 18.17 -2.22
CA ARG A 211 13.33 19.58 -2.30
C ARG A 211 13.19 20.05 -3.76
N ILE A 212 14.08 19.63 -4.65
CA ILE A 212 13.96 19.92 -6.09
C ILE A 212 12.64 19.35 -6.61
N VAL A 213 12.33 18.09 -6.29
CA VAL A 213 11.05 17.46 -6.66
C VAL A 213 9.87 18.26 -6.09
N SER A 214 9.85 18.54 -4.80
CA SER A 214 8.79 19.31 -4.13
C SER A 214 8.54 20.68 -4.77
N ASN A 215 9.61 21.40 -5.12
CA ASN A 215 9.50 22.71 -5.74
C ASN A 215 9.04 22.63 -7.21
N ASN A 216 9.47 21.60 -7.95
CA ASN A 216 9.03 21.42 -9.33
C ASN A 216 7.53 21.11 -9.42
N LEU A 217 6.98 20.41 -8.43
CA LEU A 217 5.55 20.13 -8.33
C LEU A 217 4.68 21.38 -8.13
N LEU A 218 5.24 22.51 -7.67
CA LEU A 218 4.50 23.77 -7.53
C LEU A 218 4.19 24.41 -8.88
N PHE A 219 4.97 24.09 -9.91
CA PHE A 219 4.81 24.67 -11.23
C PHE A 219 3.99 23.75 -12.14
N PRO A 220 3.11 24.30 -12.99
CA PRO A 220 2.33 23.49 -13.94
C PRO A 220 3.25 22.66 -14.83
N SER A 221 3.11 21.34 -14.80
CA SER A 221 3.88 20.43 -15.64
C SER A 221 3.12 19.15 -15.95
N GLU A 222 3.45 18.51 -17.08
CA GLU A 222 2.87 17.25 -17.53
C GLU A 222 3.71 16.02 -17.10
N ASN A 223 4.92 16.26 -16.58
CA ASN A 223 5.95 15.23 -16.43
C ASN A 223 5.81 14.36 -15.18
N TYR A 224 4.98 14.76 -14.22
CA TYR A 224 4.92 14.15 -12.88
C TYR A 224 3.63 13.37 -12.61
N ASN A 225 2.74 13.24 -13.60
CA ASN A 225 1.55 12.41 -13.52
C ASN A 225 1.51 11.41 -14.68
N ALA A 226 0.84 10.28 -14.49
CA ALA A 226 0.81 9.22 -15.48
C ALA A 226 0.10 9.64 -16.77
N ALA A 227 -0.98 10.40 -16.63
CA ALA A 227 -1.84 10.83 -17.74
C ALA A 227 -1.22 11.89 -18.66
N GLY A 228 -0.10 12.51 -18.27
CA GLY A 228 0.54 13.59 -19.02
C GLY A 228 -0.32 14.86 -19.10
N VAL A 229 -1.11 15.14 -18.07
CA VAL A 229 -1.95 16.34 -18.01
C VAL A 229 -1.23 17.45 -17.25
N LEU A 230 -1.47 18.72 -17.60
CA LEU A 230 -0.86 19.82 -16.88
C LEU A 230 -1.46 19.92 -15.46
N ASN A 231 -0.62 19.71 -14.44
CA ASN A 231 -1.05 19.75 -13.04
C ASN A 231 -0.01 20.47 -12.16
N THR A 232 -0.46 21.00 -11.03
CA THR A 232 0.36 21.60 -9.96
C THR A 232 -0.11 21.06 -8.62
N THR A 233 0.82 20.84 -7.69
CA THR A 233 0.52 20.41 -6.33
C THR A 233 1.07 21.42 -5.34
N ALA A 234 0.17 22.09 -4.61
CA ALA A 234 0.53 23.02 -3.54
C ALA A 234 1.35 22.32 -2.45
N ARG A 235 2.30 23.03 -1.84
CA ARG A 235 3.24 22.45 -0.85
C ARG A 235 2.52 21.79 0.34
N GLU A 236 1.39 22.33 0.75
CA GLU A 236 0.57 21.82 1.86
C GLU A 236 -0.17 20.51 1.55
N SER A 237 -0.43 20.25 0.27
CA SER A 237 -1.02 19.02 -0.25
C SER A 237 0.02 17.98 -0.66
N GLN A 238 1.32 18.30 -0.56
CA GLN A 238 2.38 17.33 -0.81
C GLN A 238 2.57 16.41 0.39
N ARG A 239 2.59 15.11 0.12
CA ARG A 239 2.87 14.06 1.08
C ARG A 239 4.11 13.30 0.69
N VAL A 240 4.96 13.04 1.68
CA VAL A 240 6.18 12.25 1.51
C VAL A 240 5.99 10.92 2.23
N PHE A 241 5.95 9.84 1.47
CA PHE A 241 6.04 8.48 1.99
C PHE A 241 7.51 8.10 2.07
N ILE A 242 8.02 7.82 3.27
CA ILE A 242 9.44 7.52 3.47
C ILE A 242 9.61 6.20 4.21
N THR A 243 10.62 5.42 3.84
CA THR A 243 10.97 4.20 4.56
C THR A 243 11.62 4.53 5.92
N PRO A 244 11.51 3.66 6.95
CA PRO A 244 12.00 3.98 8.29
C PRO A 244 13.53 4.11 8.32
N LYS A 245 14.24 3.37 7.44
CA LYS A 245 15.70 3.47 7.27
C LYS A 245 16.07 4.88 6.79
N ALA A 246 15.42 5.37 5.75
CA ALA A 246 15.71 6.67 5.15
C ALA A 246 15.37 7.82 6.10
N ASP A 247 14.24 7.73 6.80
CA ASP A 247 13.84 8.72 7.81
C ASP A 247 14.84 8.78 8.98
N ALA A 248 15.31 7.63 9.47
CA ALA A 248 16.31 7.56 10.53
C ALA A 248 17.66 8.18 10.10
N VAL A 249 18.14 7.88 8.90
CA VAL A 249 19.44 8.41 8.42
C VAL A 249 19.36 9.91 8.18
N THR A 250 18.30 10.39 7.53
CA THR A 250 18.14 11.82 7.24
C THR A 250 17.95 12.65 8.52
N SER A 251 17.16 12.16 9.49
CA SER A 251 16.96 12.85 10.76
C SER A 251 18.23 12.92 11.62
N VAL A 252 18.97 11.81 11.73
CA VAL A 252 20.17 11.75 12.59
C VAL A 252 21.39 12.41 11.93
N GLN A 253 21.59 12.23 10.63
CA GLN A 253 22.83 12.70 9.98
C GLN A 253 22.70 14.08 9.33
N ALA A 254 21.52 14.46 8.83
CA ALA A 254 21.35 15.77 8.18
C ALA A 254 20.66 16.79 9.08
N LEU A 255 19.55 16.42 9.75
CA LEU A 255 18.79 17.37 10.58
C LEU A 255 19.47 17.67 11.93
N ALA A 256 20.17 16.70 12.53
CA ALA A 256 20.82 16.91 13.83
C ALA A 256 21.98 17.92 13.79
N TYR A 257 22.65 18.05 12.64
CA TYR A 257 23.78 18.97 12.43
C TYR A 257 23.39 20.26 11.71
N ALA A 258 22.11 20.41 11.31
CA ALA A 258 21.64 21.62 10.64
C ALA A 258 21.43 22.76 11.64
N PHE A 259 22.24 23.82 11.52
CA PHE A 259 22.06 25.06 12.29
C PHE A 259 20.73 25.77 11.99
N HIS A 260 20.12 25.49 10.83
CA HIS A 260 18.80 25.98 10.42
C HIS A 260 17.87 24.80 10.15
N MET A 261 17.20 24.32 11.21
CA MET A 261 16.25 23.20 11.10
C MET A 261 15.10 23.50 10.15
N ASP A 262 14.58 24.73 10.14
CA ASP A 262 13.47 25.12 9.26
C ASP A 262 13.82 25.02 7.77
N GLU A 263 15.10 25.23 7.42
CA GLU A 263 15.57 25.12 6.04
C GLU A 263 15.94 23.68 5.67
N ALA A 264 16.31 22.86 6.65
CA ALA A 264 16.69 21.46 6.44
C ALA A 264 15.51 20.49 6.53
N GLN A 265 14.41 20.87 7.17
CA GLN A 265 13.21 20.04 7.30
C GLN A 265 12.63 19.68 5.93
N ILE A 266 12.19 18.42 5.84
CA ILE A 266 11.47 17.89 4.69
C ILE A 266 10.19 18.70 4.52
N LEU A 267 10.03 19.31 3.35
CA LEU A 267 8.88 20.14 3.03
C LEU A 267 7.73 19.23 2.60
N GLY A 268 6.71 19.08 3.46
CA GLY A 268 5.52 18.28 3.20
C GLY A 268 5.09 17.46 4.41
N ARG A 269 3.96 16.75 4.29
CA ARG A 269 3.49 15.84 5.34
C ARG A 269 4.22 14.51 5.25
N ILE A 270 5.04 14.18 6.25
CA ILE A 270 5.77 12.91 6.28
C ILE A 270 4.84 11.79 6.76
N THR A 271 4.80 10.68 6.03
CA THR A 271 4.14 9.44 6.43
C THR A 271 5.18 8.32 6.36
N VAL A 272 5.54 7.76 7.51
CA VAL A 272 6.48 6.63 7.55
C VAL A 272 5.74 5.37 7.15
N ILE A 273 6.24 4.69 6.12
CA ILE A 273 5.66 3.45 5.59
C ILE A 273 6.67 2.31 5.77
N PRO A 274 6.22 1.05 5.87
CA PRO A 274 7.13 -0.08 5.78
C PRO A 274 7.82 -0.12 4.40
N GLU A 275 8.83 -0.98 4.27
CA GLU A 275 9.47 -1.24 2.98
C GLU A 275 8.45 -1.65 1.92
N ILE A 276 8.61 -1.12 0.71
CA ILE A 276 7.70 -1.36 -0.40
C ILE A 276 7.95 -2.77 -0.93
N PRO A 277 6.95 -3.67 -0.90
CA PRO A 277 7.12 -5.01 -1.42
C PRO A 277 7.56 -5.00 -2.89
N ASN A 278 8.50 -5.87 -3.26
CA ASN A 278 9.08 -6.01 -4.60
C ASN A 278 9.89 -4.80 -5.11
N HIS A 279 9.97 -3.71 -4.35
CA HIS A 279 10.72 -2.50 -4.72
C HIS A 279 11.62 -1.99 -3.57
N PRO A 280 12.63 -2.77 -3.14
CA PRO A 280 13.56 -2.34 -2.08
C PRO A 280 14.40 -1.11 -2.47
N GLU A 281 14.52 -0.83 -3.78
CA GLU A 281 15.28 0.29 -4.32
C GLU A 281 14.62 1.65 -4.07
N ILE A 282 13.32 1.68 -3.79
CA ILE A 282 12.55 2.91 -3.59
C ILE A 282 12.67 3.36 -2.14
N VAL A 283 13.26 4.54 -1.97
CA VAL A 283 13.60 5.10 -0.66
C VAL A 283 12.46 5.97 -0.12
N ALA A 284 11.82 6.72 -1.01
CA ALA A 284 10.69 7.59 -0.70
C ALA A 284 9.83 7.89 -1.93
N ILE A 285 8.59 8.30 -1.70
CA ILE A 285 7.66 8.76 -2.73
C ILE A 285 7.10 10.12 -2.31
N VAL A 286 7.22 11.12 -3.18
CA VAL A 286 6.59 12.43 -3.03
C VAL A 286 5.37 12.45 -3.93
N ALA A 287 4.18 12.56 -3.34
CA ALA A 287 2.93 12.57 -4.10
C ALA A 287 1.96 13.63 -3.58
N ASP A 288 0.94 13.92 -4.38
CA ASP A 288 -0.23 14.66 -3.94
C ASP A 288 -1.04 13.87 -2.89
N ASP A 289 -1.72 14.55 -1.96
CA ASP A 289 -2.63 13.92 -1.00
C ASP A 289 -3.78 13.21 -1.74
N ASP A 290 -4.21 13.74 -2.89
CA ASP A 290 -5.25 13.19 -3.75
C ASP A 290 -4.74 12.14 -4.75
N TRP A 291 -3.45 11.75 -4.67
CA TRP A 291 -2.91 10.67 -5.49
C TRP A 291 -3.44 9.31 -5.04
N LEU A 292 -3.26 8.94 -3.77
CA LEU A 292 -3.83 7.71 -3.21
C LEU A 292 -5.23 8.00 -2.68
N ASN A 293 -6.22 7.21 -3.10
CA ASN A 293 -7.60 7.32 -2.65
C ASN A 293 -8.14 5.97 -2.21
N ILE A 294 -8.83 5.97 -1.07
CA ILE A 294 -9.54 4.82 -0.52
C ILE A 294 -11.01 5.22 -0.34
N TYR A 295 -11.91 4.47 -0.97
CA TYR A 295 -13.34 4.65 -0.80
C TYR A 295 -13.95 3.41 -0.14
N ASP A 296 -14.73 3.65 0.91
CA ASP A 296 -15.47 2.58 1.59
C ASP A 296 -16.78 2.32 0.85
N GLN A 297 -17.18 1.06 0.70
CA GLN A 297 -18.50 0.72 0.13
C GLN A 297 -19.38 -0.02 1.12
N LEU A 298 -18.80 -1.00 1.82
CA LEU A 298 -19.51 -1.78 2.81
C LEU A 298 -18.61 -1.96 4.03
N PHE A 299 -19.16 -1.67 5.21
CA PHE A 299 -18.52 -1.96 6.47
C PHE A 299 -19.58 -2.44 7.47
N GLU A 300 -19.87 -3.73 7.44
CA GLU A 300 -20.99 -4.32 8.19
C GLU A 300 -20.56 -5.52 9.01
N THR A 301 -21.02 -5.56 10.26
CA THR A 301 -20.87 -6.73 11.13
C THR A 301 -22.16 -7.54 11.13
N SER A 302 -22.06 -8.84 10.92
CA SER A 302 -23.18 -9.79 11.05
C SER A 302 -22.83 -10.90 12.03
N ASP A 303 -23.84 -11.50 12.65
CA ASP A 303 -23.68 -12.61 13.57
C ASP A 303 -24.71 -13.72 13.36
N PHE A 304 -24.37 -14.91 13.84
CA PHE A 304 -25.27 -16.06 13.79
C PHE A 304 -25.02 -17.00 14.97
N PHE A 305 -26.11 -17.37 15.64
CA PHE A 305 -26.07 -18.34 16.72
C PHE A 305 -26.47 -19.74 16.24
N ASN A 306 -25.58 -20.71 16.44
CA ASN A 306 -25.91 -22.13 16.26
C ASN A 306 -26.43 -22.72 17.57
N ALA A 307 -27.74 -22.98 17.64
CA ALA A 307 -28.39 -23.56 18.82
C ALA A 307 -28.03 -25.02 19.09
N GLU A 308 -27.66 -25.81 18.08
CA GLU A 308 -27.27 -27.22 18.24
C GLU A 308 -25.89 -27.35 18.89
N LYS A 309 -24.95 -26.52 18.45
CA LYS A 309 -23.53 -26.60 18.87
C LYS A 309 -23.10 -25.49 19.84
N LEU A 310 -24.05 -24.61 20.22
CA LEU A 310 -23.89 -23.55 21.22
C LEU A 310 -22.70 -22.59 20.96
N TYR A 311 -22.49 -22.20 19.70
CA TYR A 311 -21.48 -21.21 19.34
C TYR A 311 -22.07 -20.05 18.54
N TRP A 312 -21.40 -18.90 18.62
CA TRP A 312 -21.64 -17.72 17.80
C TRP A 312 -20.60 -17.63 16.70
N ASN A 313 -21.03 -17.33 15.48
CA ASN A 313 -20.15 -16.85 14.42
C ASN A 313 -20.35 -15.35 14.28
N TYR A 314 -19.25 -14.62 14.19
CA TYR A 314 -19.22 -13.21 13.84
C TYR A 314 -18.52 -13.05 12.50
N TRP A 315 -19.05 -12.21 11.63
CA TRP A 315 -18.45 -11.80 10.37
C TRP A 315 -18.36 -10.27 10.33
N LEU A 316 -17.21 -9.76 9.91
CA LEU A 316 -17.03 -8.34 9.57
C LEU A 316 -16.78 -8.26 8.07
N HIS A 317 -17.77 -7.79 7.31
CA HIS A 317 -17.70 -7.59 5.87
C HIS A 317 -17.08 -6.22 5.57
N VAL A 318 -16.06 -6.20 4.71
CA VAL A 318 -15.35 -4.98 4.32
C VAL A 318 -15.19 -4.97 2.80
N TRP A 319 -15.90 -4.04 2.15
CA TRP A 319 -15.77 -3.77 0.72
C TRP A 319 -15.28 -2.36 0.51
N GLN A 320 -14.22 -2.22 -0.28
CA GLN A 320 -13.54 -0.95 -0.49
C GLN A 320 -12.93 -0.88 -1.89
N ILE A 321 -12.64 0.34 -2.32
CA ILE A 321 -11.94 0.65 -3.57
C ILE A 321 -10.64 1.36 -3.23
N TYR A 322 -9.51 0.76 -3.63
CA TYR A 322 -8.19 1.37 -3.55
C TYR A 322 -7.73 1.84 -4.92
N PHE A 323 -7.24 3.07 -5.01
CA PHE A 323 -6.81 3.61 -6.29
C PHE A 323 -5.71 4.66 -6.17
N THR A 324 -4.83 4.66 -7.17
CA THR A 324 -3.86 5.73 -7.43
C THR A 324 -4.29 6.55 -8.64
N SER A 325 -4.55 7.84 -8.45
CA SER A 325 -4.97 8.76 -9.51
C SER A 325 -3.88 8.95 -10.56
N PRO A 326 -4.16 8.70 -11.86
CA PRO A 326 -3.20 8.96 -12.93
C PRO A 326 -3.07 10.46 -13.25
N PHE A 327 -3.95 11.31 -12.72
CA PHE A 327 -3.95 12.76 -12.95
C PHE A 327 -3.16 13.54 -11.91
N HIS A 328 -3.04 12.99 -10.69
CA HIS A 328 -2.30 13.64 -9.61
C HIS A 328 -0.81 13.31 -9.69
N ASN A 329 0.01 14.26 -9.23
CA ASN A 329 1.45 14.14 -9.33
C ASN A 329 1.99 13.12 -8.32
N ALA A 330 2.90 12.25 -8.78
CA ALA A 330 3.60 11.28 -7.96
C ALA A 330 5.00 11.00 -8.51
N VAL A 331 5.99 11.10 -7.63
CA VAL A 331 7.41 10.92 -7.94
C VAL A 331 8.03 9.98 -6.92
N ALA A 332 8.63 8.88 -7.37
CA ALA A 332 9.36 7.95 -6.52
C ALA A 332 10.87 8.18 -6.64
N LEU A 333 11.53 8.26 -5.50
CA LEU A 333 12.98 8.37 -5.38
C LEU A 333 13.56 6.95 -5.28
N THR A 334 14.33 6.55 -6.30
CA THR A 334 14.93 5.22 -6.41
C THR A 334 16.45 5.30 -6.39
N THR A 335 17.08 4.30 -5.78
CA THR A 335 18.54 4.12 -5.80
C THR A 335 19.06 3.52 -7.10
N GLU A 336 18.19 2.93 -7.91
CA GLU A 336 18.56 2.41 -9.22
C GLU A 336 18.72 3.52 -10.26
N ALA A 337 19.57 3.27 -11.25
CA ALA A 337 19.77 4.21 -12.35
C ALA A 337 18.50 4.28 -13.20
N VAL A 338 17.88 5.46 -13.25
CA VAL A 338 16.68 5.69 -14.06
C VAL A 338 17.11 6.01 -15.50
N SER A 339 16.66 5.18 -16.45
CA SER A 339 16.83 5.43 -17.88
C SER A 339 15.56 6.06 -18.47
N GLU A 340 15.69 7.05 -19.34
CA GLU A 340 14.54 7.62 -20.04
C GLU A 340 14.04 6.65 -21.13
N TYR A 341 12.72 6.60 -21.31
CA TYR A 341 12.11 5.86 -22.40
C TYR A 341 12.38 6.59 -23.71
N THR A 342 12.84 5.86 -24.71
CA THR A 342 13.21 6.41 -26.02
C THR A 342 12.23 6.01 -27.11
N ALA A 343 11.54 4.88 -26.93
CA ALA A 343 10.58 4.39 -27.90
C ALA A 343 9.48 3.55 -27.24
N VAL A 344 8.33 3.48 -27.93
CA VAL A 344 7.25 2.54 -27.67
C VAL A 344 6.84 1.90 -29.01
N THR A 345 6.52 0.61 -28.97
CA THR A 345 6.11 -0.18 -30.15
C THR A 345 4.79 -0.88 -29.86
N ILE A 346 3.87 -0.93 -30.82
CA ILE A 346 2.59 -1.64 -30.71
C ILE A 346 2.63 -2.91 -31.56
N THR A 347 2.38 -4.06 -30.93
CA THR A 347 2.21 -5.37 -31.57
C THR A 347 0.74 -5.80 -31.49
N GLY A 348 0.24 -6.47 -32.54
CA GLY A 348 -1.16 -6.88 -32.67
C GLY A 348 -1.56 -7.05 -34.13
N GLU A 349 -2.83 -7.39 -34.39
CA GLU A 349 -3.32 -7.64 -35.75
C GLU A 349 -3.35 -6.37 -36.61
N ALA A 350 -3.07 -6.52 -37.91
CA ALA A 350 -3.11 -5.41 -38.87
C ALA A 350 -4.55 -5.05 -39.30
N SER A 351 -5.48 -5.98 -39.14
CA SER A 351 -6.88 -5.79 -39.50
C SER A 351 -7.82 -6.48 -38.51
N ILE A 352 -8.98 -5.87 -38.25
CA ILE A 352 -10.05 -6.43 -37.41
C ILE A 352 -11.34 -6.46 -38.23
N ALA A 353 -12.06 -7.58 -38.18
CA ALA A 353 -13.37 -7.68 -38.80
C ALA A 353 -14.44 -6.91 -38.02
N LYS A 354 -15.46 -6.38 -38.70
CA LYS A 354 -16.62 -5.78 -38.02
C LYS A 354 -17.30 -6.78 -37.09
N GLY A 355 -17.60 -6.34 -35.87
CA GLY A 355 -18.17 -7.18 -34.81
C GLY A 355 -17.14 -8.05 -34.07
N ALA A 356 -15.84 -7.95 -34.38
CA ALA A 356 -14.78 -8.69 -33.72
C ALA A 356 -13.99 -7.84 -32.72
N GLN A 357 -13.25 -8.53 -31.86
CA GLN A 357 -12.30 -7.94 -30.92
C GLN A 357 -10.88 -8.40 -31.23
N SER A 358 -9.90 -7.55 -31.01
CA SER A 358 -8.49 -7.91 -31.12
C SER A 358 -7.66 -7.25 -30.02
N LYS A 359 -6.66 -7.99 -29.51
CA LYS A 359 -5.76 -7.55 -28.45
C LYS A 359 -4.45 -7.01 -29.03
N TYR A 360 -4.04 -5.86 -28.54
CA TYR A 360 -2.79 -5.19 -28.87
C TYR A 360 -1.92 -5.09 -27.63
N THR A 361 -0.61 -5.21 -27.80
CA THR A 361 0.37 -5.07 -26.72
C THR A 361 1.37 -3.98 -27.07
N ALA A 362 1.75 -3.17 -26.10
CA ALA A 362 2.81 -2.18 -26.24
C ALA A 362 4.07 -2.62 -25.49
N ALA A 363 5.23 -2.31 -26.07
CA ALA A 363 6.53 -2.51 -25.45
C ALA A 363 7.36 -1.24 -25.55
N THR A 364 7.90 -0.79 -24.42
CA THR A 364 8.80 0.37 -24.33
C THR A 364 10.26 -0.04 -24.47
N THR A 365 11.10 0.91 -24.85
CA THR A 365 12.57 0.78 -24.80
C THR A 365 13.13 1.92 -23.95
N PRO A 366 13.80 1.63 -22.80
CA PRO A 366 13.98 0.32 -22.17
C PRO A 366 12.66 -0.31 -21.68
N VAL A 367 12.71 -1.61 -21.32
CA VAL A 367 11.54 -2.42 -20.96
C VAL A 367 10.87 -1.96 -19.65
N ASN A 368 9.60 -2.33 -19.45
CA ASN A 368 8.77 -2.05 -18.26
C ASN A 368 8.17 -0.64 -18.11
N GLY A 369 8.19 0.19 -19.15
CA GLY A 369 7.43 1.43 -19.15
C GLY A 369 5.93 1.19 -19.28
N GLY A 370 5.15 1.94 -18.49
CA GLY A 370 3.70 2.00 -18.62
C GLY A 370 3.27 2.74 -19.86
N VAL A 371 2.18 2.29 -20.48
CA VAL A 371 1.63 2.88 -21.70
C VAL A 371 0.14 3.15 -21.51
N ILE A 372 -0.31 4.33 -21.96
CA ILE A 372 -1.71 4.72 -22.04
C ILE A 372 -2.14 4.61 -23.50
N PHE A 373 -3.22 3.86 -23.73
CA PHE A 373 -3.78 3.67 -25.06
C PHE A 373 -4.94 4.63 -25.31
N SER A 374 -5.01 5.17 -26.53
CA SER A 374 -6.19 5.88 -27.03
C SER A 374 -6.53 5.43 -28.45
N LEU A 375 -7.80 5.55 -28.82
CA LEU A 375 -8.32 5.15 -30.12
C LEU A 375 -8.90 6.35 -30.84
N GLU A 376 -8.47 6.58 -32.07
CA GLU A 376 -8.95 7.65 -32.95
C GLU A 376 -9.52 7.06 -34.25
N GLY A 377 -10.44 7.80 -34.89
CA GLY A 377 -11.02 7.43 -36.20
C GLY A 377 -12.22 6.49 -36.15
N ALA A 378 -12.80 6.23 -34.97
CA ALA A 378 -14.05 5.50 -34.81
C ALA A 378 -15.25 6.41 -35.08
N GLU A 379 -16.16 6.00 -35.98
CA GLU A 379 -17.40 6.72 -36.27
C GLU A 379 -18.59 6.12 -35.49
N ALA A 380 -18.55 4.81 -35.20
CA ALA A 380 -19.58 4.17 -34.39
C ALA A 380 -19.23 4.28 -32.89
N THR A 381 -20.20 4.71 -32.08
CA THR A 381 -20.05 4.86 -30.61
C THR A 381 -19.75 3.55 -29.88
N SER A 382 -20.08 2.41 -30.47
CA SER A 382 -19.76 1.09 -29.93
C SER A 382 -18.35 0.59 -30.30
N THR A 383 -17.66 1.24 -31.25
CA THR A 383 -16.26 0.93 -31.55
C THR A 383 -15.38 1.60 -30.51
N ARG A 384 -14.74 0.82 -29.63
CA ARG A 384 -14.00 1.35 -28.48
C ARG A 384 -12.93 0.40 -27.98
N ILE A 385 -12.08 0.92 -27.10
CA ILE A 385 -11.24 0.09 -26.24
C ILE A 385 -12.15 -0.47 -25.14
N VAL A 386 -12.30 -1.80 -25.08
CA VAL A 386 -13.15 -2.48 -24.08
C VAL A 386 -12.39 -2.80 -22.80
N SER A 387 -11.08 -2.96 -22.89
CA SER A 387 -10.20 -3.15 -21.74
C SER A 387 -8.82 -2.64 -22.07
N SER A 388 -8.17 -1.96 -21.14
CA SER A 388 -6.77 -1.57 -21.26
C SER A 388 -6.06 -1.69 -19.92
N ASP A 389 -4.82 -2.15 -19.96
CA ASP A 389 -3.85 -2.08 -18.88
C ASP A 389 -2.61 -1.28 -19.35
N SER A 390 -1.58 -1.21 -18.52
CA SER A 390 -0.34 -0.46 -18.80
C SER A 390 0.49 -1.03 -19.96
N LYS A 391 0.15 -2.21 -20.50
CA LYS A 391 0.93 -2.92 -21.53
C LYS A 391 0.07 -3.45 -22.68
N SER A 392 -1.25 -3.43 -22.57
CA SER A 392 -2.15 -4.01 -23.55
C SER A 392 -3.51 -3.31 -23.60
N ALA A 393 -4.13 -3.34 -24.77
CA ALA A 393 -5.47 -2.84 -25.00
C ALA A 393 -6.24 -3.79 -25.93
N THR A 394 -7.50 -4.03 -25.63
CA THR A 394 -8.42 -4.80 -26.47
C THR A 394 -9.38 -3.84 -27.15
N ILE A 395 -9.41 -3.86 -28.48
CA ILE A 395 -10.30 -3.04 -29.29
C ILE A 395 -11.48 -3.90 -29.72
N GLU A 396 -12.69 -3.36 -29.61
CA GLU A 396 -13.90 -3.90 -30.23
C GLU A 396 -14.32 -3.01 -31.39
N VAL A 397 -14.57 -3.61 -32.56
CA VAL A 397 -15.09 -2.90 -33.74
C VAL A 397 -16.57 -3.18 -33.89
N SER A 398 -17.38 -2.12 -33.99
CA SER A 398 -18.82 -2.25 -34.19
C SER A 398 -19.16 -2.98 -35.49
N PRO A 399 -20.23 -3.81 -35.52
CA PRO A 399 -20.83 -4.27 -36.76
C PRO A 399 -21.23 -3.14 -37.72
N ASN A 400 -21.53 -1.95 -37.18
CA ASN A 400 -22.00 -0.78 -37.92
C ASN A 400 -20.89 0.26 -38.18
N GLU A 401 -19.62 -0.07 -37.94
CA GLU A 401 -18.53 0.86 -38.18
C GLU A 401 -18.42 1.21 -39.67
N THR A 402 -18.36 2.51 -39.98
CA THR A 402 -18.25 3.01 -41.36
C THR A 402 -16.83 3.42 -41.72
N SER A 403 -15.98 3.66 -40.72
CA SER A 403 -14.56 3.92 -40.93
C SER A 403 -13.85 2.69 -41.53
N LYS A 404 -12.88 2.94 -42.41
CA LYS A 404 -12.06 1.88 -43.01
C LYS A 404 -10.78 1.60 -42.23
N SER A 405 -10.40 2.52 -41.34
CA SER A 405 -9.16 2.45 -40.58
C SER A 405 -9.29 3.15 -39.25
N LEU A 406 -8.83 2.49 -38.19
CA LEU A 406 -8.69 3.08 -36.87
C LEU A 406 -7.20 3.36 -36.61
N THR A 407 -6.93 4.38 -35.80
CA THR A 407 -5.58 4.68 -35.33
C THR A 407 -5.51 4.37 -33.84
N LEU A 408 -4.81 3.30 -33.48
CA LEU A 408 -4.47 3.00 -32.09
C LEU A 408 -3.21 3.78 -31.72
N LYS A 409 -3.30 4.62 -30.71
CA LYS A 409 -2.18 5.40 -30.18
C LYS A 409 -1.76 4.84 -28.83
N ALA A 410 -0.45 4.75 -28.62
CA ALA A 410 0.18 4.34 -27.38
C ALA A 410 1.16 5.43 -26.95
N VAL A 411 0.96 5.97 -25.75
CA VAL A 411 1.81 7.02 -25.17
C VAL A 411 2.44 6.48 -23.89
N VAL A 412 3.75 6.65 -23.71
CA VAL A 412 4.41 6.27 -22.46
C VAL A 412 3.91 7.15 -21.32
N ALA A 413 3.52 6.53 -20.21
CA ALA A 413 3.00 7.24 -19.04
C ALA A 413 4.00 8.27 -18.52
N GLY A 414 3.53 9.50 -18.29
CA GLY A 414 4.37 10.63 -17.88
C GLY A 414 5.40 11.12 -18.90
N GLN A 415 5.36 10.65 -20.15
CA GLN A 415 6.21 11.12 -21.26
C GLN A 415 5.41 11.23 -22.56
N THR A 416 4.66 12.33 -22.70
CA THR A 416 3.80 12.59 -23.87
C THR A 416 4.57 12.65 -25.20
N SER A 417 5.86 12.95 -25.17
CA SER A 417 6.75 12.96 -26.34
C SER A 417 7.08 11.56 -26.89
N VAL A 418 7.02 10.52 -26.04
CA VAL A 418 7.34 9.14 -26.42
C VAL A 418 6.05 8.40 -26.73
N GLN A 419 5.67 8.42 -27.99
CA GLN A 419 4.41 7.86 -28.46
C GLN A 419 4.58 7.13 -29.78
N THR A 420 3.68 6.20 -30.07
CA THR A 420 3.60 5.53 -31.36
C THR A 420 2.14 5.33 -31.75
N THR A 421 1.90 5.18 -33.05
CA THR A 421 0.58 4.94 -33.60
C THR A 421 0.61 3.71 -34.48
N LYS A 422 -0.45 2.91 -34.42
CA LYS A 422 -0.67 1.77 -35.29
C LYS A 422 -2.00 1.94 -36.02
N ALA A 423 -1.93 1.91 -37.34
CA ALA A 423 -3.13 1.84 -38.17
C ALA A 423 -3.69 0.41 -38.13
N VAL A 424 -4.99 0.31 -37.89
CA VAL A 424 -5.76 -0.94 -37.87
C VAL A 424 -6.81 -0.86 -38.97
N THR A 425 -6.73 -1.78 -39.94
CA THR A 425 -7.68 -1.80 -41.07
C THR A 425 -8.95 -2.51 -40.65
N ILE A 426 -10.12 -1.93 -40.94
CA ILE A 426 -11.40 -2.59 -40.68
C ILE A 426 -11.79 -3.39 -41.91
N THR A 427 -12.12 -4.67 -41.71
CA THR A 427 -12.59 -5.57 -42.77
C THR A 427 -14.05 -5.96 -42.53
N GLY A 428 -14.84 -6.07 -43.60
CA GLY A 428 -16.27 -6.43 -43.52
C GLY A 428 -17.18 -5.40 -44.16
#